data_AF-A0A946ZZX6-F1
#
_entry.id   AF-A0A946ZZX6-F1
#
_cell.length_a   1.000
_cell.length_b   1.000
_cell.length_c   1.000
_cell.angle_alpha   90.00
_cell.angle_beta   90.00
_cell.angle_gamma   90.00
#
_symmetry.space_group_name_H-M   'P 1'
#
loop_
_entity.id
_entity.type
_entity.pdbx_description
1 polymer ?
#
loop_
_entity_poly.entity_id
_entity_poly.type
_entity_poly.pdbx_seq_one_letter_code
_entity_poly.pdbx_strand_id
1 'polypeptide(L)'
;MHKIFSFGFWNSIARLILRNRIIIIILISVATFLLSTQWKNMRFSYTEANLMPDDHPININYNDFLNKFGEEGNLILLGVQDSSIFTPEKFKAWNELTKKLTSYPEVDHIISPASLQELKKFEDPKRFEMVPVLESSSPDSL
;
A
#
# COMPACT_ATOMS: atom_id res chain seq x y z
N MET A 1 -29.98 -4.05 44.15
CA MET A 1 -29.27 -2.91 43.51
C MET A 1 -28.17 -2.44 44.44
N HIS A 2 -26.92 -2.77 44.13
CA HIS A 2 -25.78 -2.47 45.01
C HIS A 2 -25.51 -0.96 45.05
N LYS A 3 -25.53 -0.37 46.26
CA LYS A 3 -25.15 1.02 46.55
C LYS A 3 -23.61 1.21 46.49
N ILE A 4 -22.98 0.77 45.41
CA ILE A 4 -21.53 0.91 45.20
C ILE A 4 -21.10 2.36 44.90
N PHE A 5 -22.07 3.24 44.59
CA PHE A 5 -21.85 4.66 44.31
C PHE A 5 -22.52 5.57 45.34
N SER A 6 -22.33 5.29 46.64
CA SER A 6 -22.84 6.18 47.68
C SER A 6 -22.01 7.46 47.80
N PHE A 7 -22.59 8.52 48.37
CA PHE A 7 -21.90 9.79 48.64
C PHE A 7 -20.58 9.60 49.43
N GLY A 8 -20.53 8.62 50.33
CA GLY A 8 -19.32 8.29 51.11
C GLY A 8 -18.18 7.69 50.28
N PHE A 9 -18.51 6.93 49.23
CA PHE A 9 -17.52 6.37 48.31
C PHE A 9 -16.80 7.49 47.53
N TRP A 10 -17.57 8.39 46.92
CA TRP A 10 -17.03 9.53 46.17
C TRP A 10 -16.20 10.47 47.05
N ASN A 11 -16.64 10.72 48.29
CA ASN A 11 -15.89 11.56 49.22
C ASN A 11 -14.58 10.90 49.70
N SER A 12 -14.52 9.57 49.71
CA SER A 12 -13.29 8.82 50.01
C SER A 12 -12.30 8.87 48.86
N ILE A 13 -12.78 8.70 47.62
CA ILE A 13 -11.97 8.87 46.41
C ILE A 13 -11.44 10.30 46.30
N ALA A 14 -12.29 11.31 46.48
CA ALA A 14 -11.89 12.71 46.41
C ALA A 14 -10.80 13.03 47.44
N ARG A 15 -10.93 12.54 48.68
CA ARG A 15 -9.88 12.68 49.71
C ARG A 15 -8.58 12.00 49.33
N LEU A 16 -8.64 10.78 48.76
CA LEU A 16 -7.45 10.07 48.30
C LEU A 16 -6.76 10.84 47.18
N ILE A 17 -7.53 11.40 46.24
CA ILE A 17 -6.99 12.20 45.14
C ILE A 17 -6.36 13.49 45.64
N LEU A 18 -7.06 14.25 46.48
CA LEU A 18 -6.60 15.54 47.01
C LEU A 18 -5.37 15.39 47.92
N ARG A 19 -5.30 14.32 48.72
CA ARG A 19 -4.18 14.04 49.63
C ARG A 19 -2.91 13.60 48.88
N ASN A 20 -3.07 12.85 47.77
CA ASN A 20 -1.94 12.31 47.00
C ASN A 20 -1.81 12.95 45.60
N ARG A 21 -2.24 14.21 45.45
CA ARG A 21 -2.40 14.88 44.15
C ARG A 21 -1.15 14.84 43.26
N ILE A 22 0.04 15.02 43.84
CA ILE A 22 1.30 15.04 43.08
C ILE A 22 1.58 13.65 42.49
N ILE A 23 1.41 12.59 43.29
CA ILE A 23 1.63 11.21 42.86
C ILE A 23 0.66 10.85 41.73
N ILE A 24 -0.61 11.25 41.85
CA ILE A 24 -1.64 10.95 40.85
C ILE A 24 -1.39 11.70 39.56
N ILE A 25 -1.00 12.98 39.63
CA ILE A 25 -0.63 13.75 38.44
C ILE A 25 0.55 13.09 37.73
N ILE A 26 1.61 12.71 38.45
CA ILE A 26 2.77 12.02 37.87
C ILE A 26 2.34 10.71 37.20
N LEU A 27 1.49 9.92 37.86
CA LEU A 27 1.03 8.64 37.33
C LEU A 27 0.22 8.84 36.03
N ILE A 28 -0.67 9.83 36.00
CA ILE A 28 -1.44 10.18 34.80
C ILE A 28 -0.53 10.70 33.69
N SER A 29 0.47 11.53 34.02
CA SER A 29 1.43 12.05 33.05
C SER A 29 2.27 10.92 32.44
N VAL A 30 2.76 9.99 33.24
CA VAL A 30 3.51 8.81 32.76
C VAL A 30 2.61 7.92 31.91
N ALA A 31 1.39 7.63 32.35
CA ALA A 31 0.44 6.84 31.55
C ALA A 31 0.14 7.51 30.20
N THR A 32 -0.10 8.82 30.19
CA THR A 32 -0.32 9.60 28.96
C THR A 32 0.90 9.56 28.05
N PHE A 33 2.10 9.72 28.59
CA PHE A 33 3.34 9.63 27.82
C PHE A 33 3.51 8.25 27.19
N LEU A 34 3.31 7.18 27.96
CA LEU A 34 3.39 5.80 27.46
C LEU A 34 2.36 5.55 26.34
N LEU A 35 1.13 6.04 26.48
CA LEU A 35 0.11 5.95 25.43
C LEU A 35 0.50 6.74 24.18
N SER A 36 1.09 7.93 24.34
CA SER A 36 1.57 8.75 23.22
C SER A 36 2.66 8.03 22.40
N THR A 37 3.53 7.24 23.05
CA THR A 37 4.53 6.44 22.31
C THR A 37 3.93 5.37 21.39
N GLN A 38 2.64 5.04 21.54
CA GLN A 38 1.95 4.04 20.72
C GLN A 38 1.49 4.59 19.37
N TRP A 39 1.59 5.90 19.10
CA TRP A 39 1.20 6.50 17.81
C TRP A 39 1.91 5.88 16.61
N LYS A 40 3.13 5.34 16.78
CA LYS A 40 3.85 4.59 15.74
C LYS A 40 3.11 3.36 15.21
N ASN A 41 2.12 2.85 15.93
CA ASN A 41 1.32 1.68 15.53
C ASN A 41 0.01 2.08 14.82
N MET A 42 -0.26 3.37 14.65
CA MET A 42 -1.43 3.85 13.94
C MET A 42 -1.32 3.48 12.45
N ARG A 43 -2.34 2.80 11.92
CA ARG A 43 -2.42 2.41 10.50
C ARG A 43 -3.67 3.03 9.89
N PHE A 44 -3.53 3.63 8.72
CA PHE A 44 -4.65 4.09 7.92
C PHE A 44 -5.04 2.97 6.94
N SER A 45 -6.33 2.64 6.91
CA SER A 45 -6.89 1.77 5.88
C SER A 45 -7.37 2.65 4.73
N TYR A 46 -6.82 2.44 3.53
CA TYR A 46 -7.22 3.13 2.30
C TYR A 46 -8.04 2.24 1.37
N THR A 47 -8.26 0.99 1.75
CA THR A 47 -9.11 0.05 1.03
C THR A 47 -10.56 0.25 1.43
N GLU A 48 -11.48 0.03 0.49
CA GLU A 48 -12.91 -0.02 0.78
C GLU A 48 -13.15 -1.03 1.91
N ALA A 49 -14.04 -0.69 2.85
CA ALA A 49 -14.30 -1.56 3.98
C ALA A 49 -14.95 -2.86 3.50
N ASN A 50 -14.35 -4.00 3.85
CA ASN A 50 -15.04 -5.27 3.66
C ASN A 50 -16.29 -5.28 4.55
N LEU A 51 -17.46 -5.35 3.92
CA LEU A 51 -18.75 -5.29 4.61
C LEU A 51 -19.12 -6.61 5.29
N MET A 52 -18.34 -7.68 5.06
CA MET A 52 -18.59 -9.01 5.61
C MET A 52 -17.59 -9.36 6.71
N PRO A 53 -17.99 -10.16 7.72
CA PRO A 53 -17.08 -10.70 8.73
C PRO A 53 -15.90 -11.46 8.12
N ASP A 54 -14.72 -11.40 8.74
CA ASP A 54 -13.50 -12.03 8.22
C ASP A 54 -13.63 -13.55 8.05
N ASP A 55 -14.46 -14.20 8.88
CA ASP A 55 -14.74 -15.65 8.86
C ASP A 55 -15.83 -16.05 7.86
N HIS A 56 -16.41 -15.10 7.13
CA HIS A 56 -17.42 -15.40 6.12
C HIS A 56 -16.81 -16.22 4.96
N PRO A 57 -17.48 -17.30 4.48
CA PRO A 57 -16.91 -18.19 3.46
C PRO A 57 -16.53 -17.48 2.15
N ILE A 58 -17.22 -16.39 1.80
CA ILE A 58 -16.88 -15.57 0.62
C ILE A 58 -15.55 -14.83 0.82
N ASN A 59 -15.27 -14.33 2.03
CA ASN A 59 -14.01 -13.65 2.33
C ASN A 59 -12.83 -14.64 2.29
N ILE A 60 -13.02 -15.87 2.78
CA ILE A 60 -12.01 -16.93 2.68
C ILE A 60 -11.68 -17.21 1.21
N ASN A 61 -12.70 -17.45 0.37
CA ASN A 61 -12.49 -17.73 -1.05
C ASN A 61 -11.85 -16.54 -1.79
N TYR A 62 -12.23 -15.31 -1.45
CA TYR A 62 -11.64 -14.11 -2.02
C TYR A 62 -10.17 -13.94 -1.62
N ASN A 63 -9.83 -14.16 -0.35
CA ASN A 63 -8.45 -14.15 0.12
C ASN A 63 -7.60 -15.24 -0.55
N ASP A 64 -8.16 -16.43 -0.78
CA ASP A 64 -7.48 -17.50 -1.53
C ASP A 64 -7.22 -17.12 -2.99
N PHE A 65 -8.17 -16.41 -3.62
CA PHE A 65 -7.99 -15.84 -4.95
C PHE A 65 -6.87 -14.79 -4.96
N LEU A 66 -6.91 -13.83 -4.03
CA LEU A 66 -5.88 -12.79 -3.89
C LEU A 66 -4.49 -13.38 -3.61
N ASN A 67 -4.39 -14.43 -2.80
CA ASN A 67 -3.11 -15.12 -2.54
C ASN A 67 -2.52 -15.76 -3.82
N LYS A 68 -3.37 -16.18 -4.75
CA LYS A 68 -2.94 -16.87 -5.97
C LYS A 68 -2.67 -15.92 -7.13
N PHE A 69 -3.48 -14.87 -7.26
CA PHE A 69 -3.46 -13.97 -8.41
C PHE A 69 -2.98 -12.56 -8.09
N GLY A 70 -2.85 -12.21 -6.80
CA GLY A 70 -2.59 -10.86 -6.34
C GLY A 70 -3.87 -10.02 -6.24
N GLU A 71 -3.75 -8.86 -5.60
CA GLU A 71 -4.78 -7.81 -5.59
C GLU A 71 -4.63 -6.93 -6.83
N GLU A 72 -5.74 -6.38 -7.33
CA GLU A 72 -5.69 -5.30 -8.32
C GLU A 72 -5.01 -4.09 -7.67
N GLY A 73 -3.70 -3.97 -7.90
CA GLY A 73 -2.93 -2.81 -7.46
C GLY A 73 -3.40 -1.51 -8.13
N ASN A 74 -2.89 -0.38 -7.65
CA ASN A 74 -3.18 0.91 -8.25
C ASN A 74 -2.62 1.00 -9.69
N LEU A 75 -3.50 0.95 -10.68
CA LEU A 75 -3.13 1.11 -12.09
C LEU A 75 -3.23 2.59 -12.51
N ILE A 76 -2.15 3.13 -13.06
CA ILE A 76 -2.15 4.45 -13.71
C ILE A 76 -2.11 4.25 -15.22
N LEU A 77 -3.16 4.73 -15.91
CA LEU A 77 -3.22 4.72 -17.37
C LEU A 77 -2.84 6.11 -17.92
N LEU A 78 -1.81 6.16 -18.75
CA LEU A 78 -1.37 7.37 -19.44
C LEU A 78 -1.65 7.25 -20.94
N GLY A 79 -2.68 7.95 -21.40
CA GLY A 79 -3.02 8.07 -22.82
C GLY A 79 -2.61 9.43 -23.38
N VAL A 80 -1.98 9.45 -24.55
CA VAL A 80 -1.61 10.69 -25.26
C VAL A 80 -2.21 10.68 -26.66
N GLN A 81 -2.84 11.80 -27.04
CA GLN A 81 -3.37 12.00 -28.39
C GLN A 81 -2.32 12.71 -29.25
N ASP A 82 -1.32 11.98 -29.73
CA ASP A 82 -0.28 12.50 -30.62
C ASP A 82 0.12 11.45 -31.66
N SER A 83 -0.17 11.70 -32.94
CA SER A 83 0.18 10.80 -34.04
C SER A 83 1.68 10.72 -34.30
N SER A 84 2.47 11.70 -33.82
CA SER A 84 3.91 11.76 -33.99
C SER A 84 4.70 11.12 -32.84
N ILE A 85 4.03 10.44 -31.90
CA ILE A 85 4.68 9.79 -30.74
C ILE A 85 5.73 8.74 -31.15
N PHE A 86 5.58 8.15 -32.34
CA PHE A 86 6.51 7.16 -32.90
C PHE A 86 7.67 7.78 -33.70
N THR A 87 7.78 9.12 -33.77
CA THR A 87 8.97 9.76 -34.32
C THR A 87 10.18 9.53 -33.40
N PRO A 88 11.42 9.43 -33.92
CA PRO A 88 12.60 9.10 -33.11
C PRO A 88 12.80 10.02 -31.90
N GLU A 89 12.57 11.33 -32.07
CA GLU A 89 12.69 12.32 -30.99
C GLU A 89 11.68 12.07 -29.86
N LYS A 90 10.39 11.95 -30.21
CA LYS A 90 9.31 11.77 -29.22
C LYS A 90 9.33 10.40 -28.60
N PHE A 91 9.65 9.36 -29.38
CA PHE A 91 9.76 8.00 -28.90
C PHE A 91 10.92 7.87 -27.89
N LYS A 92 12.06 8.53 -28.15
CA LYS A 92 13.17 8.60 -27.20
C LYS A 92 12.75 9.28 -25.90
N ALA A 93 12.06 10.42 -25.97
CA ALA A 93 11.55 11.11 -24.78
C ALA A 93 10.56 10.24 -23.98
N TRP A 94 9.69 9.49 -24.68
CA TRP A 94 8.75 8.55 -24.05
C TRP A 94 9.46 7.38 -23.36
N ASN A 95 10.53 6.86 -23.96
CA ASN A 95 11.38 5.82 -23.37
C ASN A 95 12.12 6.35 -22.12
N GLU A 96 12.65 7.58 -22.17
CA GLU A 96 13.26 8.22 -21.00
C GLU A 96 12.28 8.41 -19.85
N LEU A 97 11.04 8.81 -20.15
CA LEU A 97 9.95 8.87 -19.16
C LEU A 97 9.68 7.49 -18.55
N THR A 98 9.54 6.46 -19.38
CA THR A 98 9.33 5.07 -18.93
C THR A 98 10.45 4.62 -17.99
N LYS A 99 11.72 4.84 -18.36
CA LYS A 99 12.88 4.49 -17.53
C LYS A 99 12.90 5.25 -16.21
N LYS A 100 12.57 6.54 -16.22
CA LYS A 100 12.49 7.35 -15.00
C LYS A 100 11.41 6.82 -14.06
N LEU A 101 10.22 6.52 -14.58
CA LEU A 101 9.14 5.98 -13.77
C LEU A 101 9.48 4.59 -13.21
N THR A 102 10.15 3.75 -13.99
CA THR A 102 10.60 2.40 -13.57
C THR A 102 11.66 2.47 -12.46
N SER A 103 12.37 3.60 -12.31
CA SER A 103 13.41 3.75 -11.29
C SER A 103 12.88 4.00 -9.88
N TYR A 104 11.59 4.34 -9.74
CA TYR A 104 10.98 4.57 -8.43
C TYR A 104 10.67 3.23 -7.74
N PRO A 105 11.08 3.03 -6.48
CA PRO A 105 10.83 1.78 -5.76
C PRO A 105 9.34 1.52 -5.50
N GLU A 106 8.48 2.54 -5.60
CA GLU A 106 7.03 2.43 -5.46
C GLU A 106 6.34 1.90 -6.73
N VAL A 107 7.05 1.83 -7.86
CA VAL A 107 6.50 1.36 -9.14
C VAL A 107 6.97 -0.06 -9.39
N ASP A 108 6.03 -1.01 -9.31
CA ASP A 108 6.32 -2.43 -9.49
C ASP A 108 6.61 -2.77 -10.97
N HIS A 109 5.70 -2.37 -11.87
CA HIS A 109 5.78 -2.69 -13.30
C HIS A 109 5.28 -1.54 -14.19
N ILE A 110 5.91 -1.36 -15.36
CA ILE A 110 5.46 -0.43 -16.40
C ILE A 110 5.39 -1.14 -17.74
N ILE A 111 4.21 -1.07 -18.36
CA ILE A 111 3.99 -1.51 -19.73
C ILE A 111 3.86 -0.25 -20.60
N SER A 112 4.81 -0.05 -21.50
CA SER A 112 4.77 1.05 -22.48
C SER A 112 5.19 0.53 -23.85
N PRO A 113 4.89 1.26 -24.95
CA PRO A 113 5.39 0.91 -26.29
C PRO A 113 6.92 0.75 -26.35
N ALA A 114 7.67 1.41 -25.46
CA ALA A 114 9.13 1.33 -25.40
C ALA A 114 9.66 0.16 -24.55
N SER A 115 8.85 -0.39 -23.64
CA SER A 115 9.21 -1.51 -22.76
C SER A 115 8.41 -2.79 -23.05
N LEU A 116 7.71 -2.84 -24.19
CA LEU A 116 6.85 -3.95 -24.56
C LEU A 116 7.66 -5.22 -24.72
N GLN A 117 7.18 -6.30 -24.12
CA GLN A 117 7.78 -7.62 -24.19
C GLN A 117 6.83 -8.59 -24.90
N GLU A 118 7.39 -9.44 -25.75
CA GLU A 118 6.70 -10.52 -26.45
C GLU A 118 7.00 -11.85 -25.75
N LEU A 119 5.99 -12.71 -25.62
CA LEU A 119 6.17 -14.06 -25.11
C LEU A 119 6.67 -14.97 -26.23
N LYS A 120 7.96 -15.32 -26.22
CA LYS A 120 8.57 -16.18 -27.23
C LYS A 120 8.73 -17.60 -26.72
N LYS A 121 8.31 -18.57 -27.55
CA LYS A 121 8.55 -20.01 -27.30
C LYS A 121 9.97 -20.37 -27.71
N PHE A 122 10.70 -21.02 -26.81
CA PHE A 122 11.98 -21.65 -27.08
C PHE A 122 11.79 -23.16 -27.06
N GLU A 123 12.44 -23.87 -27.98
CA GLU A 123 12.34 -25.33 -28.10
C GLU A 123 13.46 -26.07 -27.33
N ASP A 124 14.57 -25.40 -27.02
CA ASP A 124 15.72 -26.00 -26.34
C ASP A 124 16.32 -25.08 -25.26
N PRO A 125 16.08 -25.35 -23.97
CA PRO A 125 14.99 -26.19 -23.45
C PRO A 125 13.60 -25.61 -23.75
N LYS A 126 12.58 -26.47 -23.80
CA LYS A 126 11.17 -26.08 -24.01
C LYS A 126 10.68 -25.16 -22.90
N ARG A 127 10.50 -23.88 -23.23
CA ARG A 127 10.01 -22.86 -22.30
C ARG A 127 9.45 -21.66 -23.04
N PHE A 128 8.77 -20.79 -22.31
CA PHE A 128 8.38 -19.49 -22.78
C PHE A 128 9.16 -18.44 -22.01
N GLU A 129 9.72 -17.46 -22.70
CA GLU A 129 10.37 -16.30 -22.08
C GLU A 129 9.79 -15.02 -22.64
N MET A 130 9.69 -14.00 -21.79
CA MET A 130 9.37 -12.65 -22.22
C MET A 130 10.64 -12.03 -22.79
N VAL A 131 10.60 -11.61 -24.05
CA VAL A 131 11.72 -10.95 -24.75
C VAL A 131 11.31 -9.54 -25.17
N PRO A 132 12.20 -8.54 -25.11
CA PRO A 132 11.88 -7.20 -25.60
C PRO A 132 11.45 -7.24 -27.07
N VAL A 133 10.37 -6.53 -27.41
CA VAL A 133 9.93 -6.37 -28.81
C VAL A 133 10.94 -5.54 -29.61
N LEU A 134 11.59 -4.58 -28.94
CA LEU A 134 12.60 -3.71 -29.53
C LEU A 134 13.99 -4.16 -29.06
N GLU A 135 14.84 -4.56 -30.00
CA GLU A 135 16.26 -4.84 -29.71
C GLU A 135 16.99 -3.52 -29.45
N SER A 136 17.85 -3.48 -28.42
CA SER A 136 18.55 -2.27 -27.97
C SER A 136 19.57 -1.69 -28.96
N SER A 137 19.65 -2.21 -30.19
CA SER A 137 20.58 -1.81 -31.23
C SER A 137 19.83 -1.20 -32.42
N SER A 138 19.75 0.14 -32.41
CA SER A 138 19.40 1.04 -33.52
C SER A 138 17.97 1.61 -33.47
N PRO A 139 17.83 2.90 -33.07
CA PRO A 139 16.60 3.68 -33.22
C PRO A 139 16.12 3.82 -34.68
N ASP A 140 16.95 3.42 -35.65
CA ASP A 140 16.73 3.59 -37.10
C ASP A 140 16.14 2.35 -37.78
N SER A 141 15.80 1.29 -37.03
CA SER A 141 15.18 0.07 -37.59
C SER A 141 13.65 0.10 -37.63
N LEU A 142 13.04 1.28 -37.49
CA LEU A 142 11.61 1.54 -37.69
C LEU A 142 11.39 2.65 -38.72
#